data_AF-A0A924J9S0-F1
#
_entry.id   AF-A0A924J9S0-F1
#
_cell.length_a   1.000
_cell.length_b   1.000
_cell.length_c   1.000
_cell.angle_alpha   90.00
_cell.angle_beta   90.00
_cell.angle_gamma   90.00
#
_symmetry.space_group_name_H-M   'P 1'
#
loop_
_entity.id
_entity.type
_entity.pdbx_description
1 polymer ?
#
loop_
_entity_poly.entity_id
_entity_poly.type
_entity_poly.pdbx_seq_one_letter_code
_entity_poly.pdbx_strand_id
1 'polypeptide(L)' 'PDRIVYGAFHTDAAGAGFDDQFIYEEIEKPRDQRRIPMQNCLRDEADAVFQEWTALNRRTPY' A
#
# COMPACT_ATOMS: atom_id res chain seq x y z
N PRO A 1 -3.04 -17.45 -2.41
CA PRO A 1 -2.27 -17.35 -3.67
C PRO A 1 -1.21 -18.46 -3.68
N ASP A 2 -1.21 -19.34 -4.68
CA ASP A 2 -0.43 -20.58 -4.62
C ASP A 2 1.03 -20.42 -5.09
N ARG A 3 1.33 -19.41 -5.93
CA ARG A 3 2.70 -18.97 -6.23
C ARG A 3 2.74 -17.61 -6.93
N ILE A 4 3.86 -16.91 -6.78
CA ILE A 4 4.23 -15.72 -7.56
C ILE A 4 5.49 -16.07 -8.35
N VAL A 5 5.50 -15.78 -9.65
CA VAL A 5 6.67 -15.99 -10.53
C VAL A 5 7.04 -14.64 -11.14
N TYR A 6 8.30 -14.27 -11.06
CA TYR A 6 8.84 -13.01 -11.57
C TYR A 6 10.16 -13.27 -12.32
N GLY A 7 10.50 -12.38 -13.26
CA GLY A 7 11.70 -12.52 -14.11
C GLY A 7 12.84 -11.57 -13.73
N ALA A 8 12.53 -10.33 -13.40
CA ALA A 8 13.50 -9.30 -13.01
C ALA A 8 13.32 -8.93 -11.53
N PHE A 9 14.41 -8.56 -10.87
CA PHE A 9 14.40 -8.09 -9.49
C PHE A 9 14.13 -6.58 -9.44
N HIS A 10 13.69 -6.09 -8.27
CA HIS A 10 13.53 -4.65 -8.04
C HIS A 10 14.86 -3.88 -8.23
N THR A 11 16.00 -4.53 -8.01
CA THR A 11 17.34 -3.96 -8.26
C THR A 11 17.62 -3.76 -9.75
N ASP A 12 17.11 -4.63 -10.62
CA ASP A 12 17.28 -4.51 -12.07
C ASP A 12 16.46 -3.32 -12.59
N ALA A 13 15.23 -3.15 -12.08
CA ALA A 13 14.39 -2.00 -12.36
C ALA A 13 15.06 -0.70 -11.89
N ALA A 14 15.62 -0.68 -10.69
CA ALA A 14 16.36 0.48 -10.17
C ALA A 14 17.60 0.81 -11.04
N GLY A 15 18.35 -0.21 -11.46
CA GLY A 15 19.50 -0.04 -12.35
C GLY A 15 19.13 0.48 -13.75
N ALA A 16 17.90 0.21 -14.21
CA ALA A 16 17.35 0.73 -15.46
C ALA A 16 16.70 2.12 -15.33
N GLY A 17 16.73 2.74 -14.14
CA GLY A 17 16.20 4.08 -13.88
C GLY A 17 14.70 4.11 -13.53
N PHE A 18 14.12 2.98 -13.15
CA PHE A 18 12.76 2.94 -12.60
C PHE A 18 12.78 3.25 -11.09
N ASP A 19 11.75 3.96 -10.63
CA ASP A 19 11.59 4.37 -9.23
C ASP A 19 11.06 3.24 -8.31
N ASP A 20 11.02 2.00 -8.79
CA ASP A 20 10.47 0.86 -8.03
C ASP A 20 11.18 0.69 -6.67
N GLN A 21 12.51 0.82 -6.65
CA GLN A 21 13.29 0.80 -5.40
C GLN A 21 12.90 1.95 -4.47
N PHE A 22 12.69 3.16 -5.01
CA PHE A 22 12.24 4.30 -4.22
C PHE A 22 10.89 4.03 -3.55
N ILE A 23 9.94 3.39 -4.26
CA ILE A 23 8.63 3.05 -3.69
C ILE A 23 8.79 2.05 -2.52
N TYR A 24 9.61 1.01 -2.66
CA TYR A 24 9.84 0.05 -1.58
C TYR A 24 10.50 0.70 -0.35
N GLU A 25 11.53 1.52 -0.56
CA GLU A 25 12.21 2.26 0.52
C GLU A 25 11.27 3.22 1.27
N GLU A 26 10.33 3.86 0.57
CA GLU A 26 9.35 4.75 1.19
C GLU A 26 8.26 3.99 1.97
N ILE A 27 7.91 2.77 1.56
CA ILE A 27 6.94 1.94 2.29
C ILE A 27 7.49 1.53 3.66
N GLU A 28 8.78 1.20 3.74
CA GLU A 28 9.45 0.81 4.99
C GLU A 28 9.59 1.95 6.00
N LYS A 29 9.59 3.21 5.53
CA LYS A 29 9.72 4.38 6.41
C LYS A 29 8.41 4.66 7.17
N PRO A 30 8.51 5.10 8.45
CA PRO A 30 7.42 5.76 9.14
C PRO A 30 6.79 6.86 8.28
N ARG A 31 5.46 7.03 8.36
CA ARG A 31 4.70 7.93 7.47
C ARG A 31 5.19 9.39 7.53
N ASP A 32 5.70 9.81 8.68
CA ASP A 32 6.29 11.11 8.98
C ASP A 32 7.71 11.29 8.42
N GLN A 33 8.40 10.20 8.06
CA GLN A 33 9.75 10.18 7.50
C GLN A 33 9.78 9.94 6.00
N ARG A 34 8.60 9.80 5.37
CA ARG A 34 8.47 9.66 3.92
C ARG A 34 8.77 10.99 3.24
N ARG A 35 9.40 10.91 2.08
CA ARG A 35 9.72 12.04 1.21
C ARG A 35 8.46 12.76 0.74
N ILE A 36 7.36 12.03 0.52
CA ILE A 36 6.05 12.59 0.23
C ILE A 36 5.25 12.63 1.55
N PRO A 37 4.97 13.82 2.10
CA PRO A 37 4.21 13.94 3.33
C PRO A 37 2.82 13.34 3.19
N MET A 38 2.49 12.40 4.07
CA MET A 38 1.14 11.82 4.13
C MET A 38 0.36 12.50 5.25
N GLN A 39 -0.73 13.17 4.88
CA GLN A 39 -1.66 13.78 5.84
C GLN A 39 -2.89 12.89 5.97
N ASN A 40 -3.22 12.50 7.21
CA ASN A 40 -4.45 11.79 7.50
C ASN A 40 -5.58 12.80 7.69
N CYS A 41 -6.58 12.76 6.83
CA CYS A 41 -7.72 13.65 6.84
C CYS A 41 -9.02 12.83 6.94
N LEU A 42 -10.03 13.38 7.62
CA LEU A 42 -11.38 12.79 7.72
C LEU A 42 -11.37 11.34 8.24
N ARG A 43 -10.60 11.11 9.31
CA ARG A 43 -10.37 9.76 9.84
C ARG A 43 -11.66 9.09 10.30
N ASP A 44 -12.53 9.85 10.95
CA ASP A 44 -13.77 9.33 11.51
C ASP A 44 -14.78 8.98 10.41
N GLU A 45 -14.89 9.80 9.38
CA GLU A 45 -15.74 9.56 8.21
C GLU A 45 -15.24 8.38 7.38
N ALA A 46 -13.91 8.27 7.20
CA ALA A 46 -13.30 7.14 6.52
C ALA A 46 -13.54 5.83 7.28
N ASP A 47 -13.47 5.85 8.61
CA ASP A 47 -13.71 4.66 9.44
C ASP A 47 -15.19 4.24 9.44
N ALA A 48 -16.14 5.18 9.35
CA ALA A 48 -17.56 4.87 9.24
C ALA A 48 -17.88 3.95 8.04
N VAL A 49 -17.25 4.17 6.89
CA VAL A 49 -17.43 3.32 5.68
C VAL A 49 -17.01 1.88 5.95
N PHE A 50 -15.90 1.67 6.66
CA PHE A 50 -15.44 0.32 7.00
C PHE A 50 -16.31 -0.35 8.07
N GLN A 51 -16.88 0.42 9.00
CA GLN A 51 -17.84 -0.08 9.98
C GLN A 51 -19.13 -0.56 9.28
N GLU A 52 -19.66 0.23 8.36
CA GLU A 52 -20.83 -0.16 7.54
C GLU A 52 -20.55 -1.42 6.71
N TRP A 53 -19.40 -1.48 6.02
CA TRP A 53 -18.97 -2.67 5.28
C TRP A 53 -18.88 -3.92 6.17
N THR A 54 -18.40 -3.75 7.40
CA THR A 54 -18.26 -4.84 8.37
C THR A 54 -19.63 -5.37 8.83
N ALA A 55 -20.63 -4.48 8.95
CA ALA A 55 -21.99 -4.83 9.36
C ALA A 55 -22.83 -5.50 8.25
N LEU A 56 -22.39 -5.43 6.98
CA LEU A 56 -23.07 -6.09 5.86
C LEU A 56 -22.97 -7.62 5.95
N ASN A 57 -24.08 -8.27 6.30
CA ASN A 57 -24.22 -9.74 6.39
C ASN A 57 -24.00 -10.51 5.07
N ARG A 58 -23.93 -9.81 3.93
CA ARG A 58 -23.68 -10.39 2.60
C ARG A 58 -22.24 -10.17 2.09
N ARG A 59 -21.32 -9.74 2.96
CA ARG A 59 -19.92 -9.56 2.55
C ARG A 59 -19.33 -10.91 2.12
N THR A 60 -18.74 -10.96 0.93
CA THR A 60 -17.90 -12.08 0.52
C THR A 60 -16.53 -11.87 1.16
N PRO A 61 -16.07 -12.75 2.06
CA PRO A 61 -14.71 -12.66 2.58
C PRO A 61 -13.72 -12.82 1.42
N TYR A 62 -12.67 -12.00 1.43
CA TYR A 62 -11.61 -12.00 0.43
C TYR A 62 -10.43 -12.85 0.90
#